data_AF-A0A7K0ZR95-F1
#
_entry.id   AF-A0A7K0ZR95-F1
#
_cell.length_a   1.000
_cell.length_b   1.000
_cell.length_c   1.000
_cell.angle_alpha   90.00
_cell.angle_beta   90.00
_cell.angle_gamma   90.00
#
_symmetry.space_group_name_H-M   'P 1'
#
loop_
_entity.id
_entity.type
_entity.pdbx_description
1 polymer ?
#
loop_
_entity_poly.entity_id
_entity_poly.type
_entity_poly.pdbx_seq_one_letter_code
_entity_poly.pdbx_strand_id
1 'polypeptide(L)'
;MLDDSDDLDVLRGAAAVLRPGGLLALSAFNSYFSIRHHTDAQFDVDRGVSHERTVLRNPAGEEMETDLWTGCYTPRELRMACSIVGLEVVRIYGVEPGKYGLIEPSVDLPEYLLVARKPL
;
A
#
# COMPACT_ATOMS: atom_id res chain seq x y z
N MET A 1 -6.60 12.65 -2.82
CA MET A 1 -5.39 13.45 -2.54
C MET A 1 -4.31 12.99 -3.50
N LEU A 2 -3.49 13.91 -4.00
CA LEU A 2 -2.66 13.76 -5.21
C LEU A 2 -1.20 14.19 -4.94
N ASP A 3 -0.69 13.91 -3.73
CA ASP A 3 0.67 14.22 -3.31
C ASP A 3 1.30 13.01 -2.59
N ASP A 4 2.39 12.49 -3.14
CA ASP A 4 3.17 11.37 -2.59
C ASP A 4 3.80 11.71 -1.22
N SER A 5 3.78 12.99 -0.80
CA SER A 5 4.28 13.43 0.50
C SER A 5 3.46 12.87 1.68
N ASP A 6 2.18 12.57 1.47
CA ASP A 6 1.26 12.06 2.49
C ASP A 6 1.71 10.69 3.01
N ASP A 7 2.23 9.81 2.15
CA ASP A 7 2.62 8.44 2.51
C ASP A 7 3.81 8.42 3.48
N LEU A 8 4.79 9.30 3.24
CA LEU A 8 5.93 9.45 4.15
C LEU A 8 5.49 10.04 5.49
N ASP A 9 4.53 10.96 5.51
CA ASP A 9 4.01 11.52 6.75
C ASP A 9 3.26 10.48 7.59
N VAL A 10 2.49 9.60 6.96
CA VAL A 10 1.86 8.44 7.63
C VAL A 10 2.93 7.53 8.24
N LEU A 11 3.97 7.19 7.47
CA LEU A 11 5.06 6.34 7.97
C LEU A 11 5.87 7.02 9.08
N ARG A 12 6.12 8.33 9.00
CA ARG A 12 6.76 9.13 10.08
C ARG A 12 5.93 9.07 11.35
N GLY A 13 4.61 9.27 11.24
CA GLY A 13 3.69 9.18 12.37
C GLY A 13 3.73 7.80 13.02
N ALA A 14 3.69 6.74 12.22
CA ALA A 14 3.81 5.36 12.71
C ALA A 14 5.16 5.11 13.42
N ALA A 15 6.27 5.55 12.83
CA ALA A 15 7.60 5.39 13.42
C ALA A 15 7.76 6.17 14.75
N ALA A 16 7.13 7.34 14.85
CA ALA A 16 7.22 8.20 16.03
C ALA A 16 6.62 7.55 17.28
N VAL A 17 5.52 6.80 17.13
CA VAL A 17 4.81 6.17 18.27
C VAL A 17 5.40 4.82 18.70
N LEU A 18 6.26 4.21 17.88
CA LEU A 18 6.95 2.98 18.25
C LEU A 18 8.02 3.23 19.32
N ARG A 19 8.09 2.31 20.28
CA ARG A 19 9.25 2.21 21.19
C ARG A 19 10.46 1.64 20.42
N PRO A 20 11.71 1.89 20.85
CA PRO A 20 12.87 1.20 20.30
C PRO A 20 12.68 -0.33 20.34
N GLY A 21 13.01 -1.00 19.23
CA GLY A 21 12.74 -2.42 19.01
C GLY A 21 11.29 -2.77 18.64
N GLY A 22 10.36 -1.80 18.64
CA GLY A 22 8.95 -2.00 18.28
C GLY A 22 8.76 -2.35 16.80
N LEU A 23 7.71 -3.12 16.50
CA LEU A 23 7.39 -3.58 15.16
C LEU A 23 6.22 -2.80 14.55
N LEU A 24 6.33 -2.53 13.25
CA LEU A 24 5.25 -2.08 12.38
C LEU A 24 4.88 -3.24 11.45
N ALA A 25 3.59 -3.53 11.33
CA ALA A 25 3.04 -4.33 10.24
C ALA A 25 2.05 -3.46 9.46
N LEU A 26 2.21 -3.37 8.14
CA LEU A 26 1.30 -2.64 7.27
C LEU A 26 1.08 -3.41 5.96
N SER A 27 -0.12 -3.34 5.41
CA SER A 27 -0.37 -3.80 4.05
C SER A 27 -0.37 -2.64 3.06
N ALA A 28 0.11 -2.90 1.84
CA ALA A 28 0.21 -1.92 0.76
C ALA A 28 -0.11 -2.59 -0.57
N PHE A 29 -0.85 -1.91 -1.45
CA PHE A 29 -1.19 -2.46 -2.77
C PHE A 29 0.04 -2.64 -3.66
N ASN A 30 0.06 -3.76 -4.39
CA ASN A 30 1.15 -4.15 -5.27
C ASN A 30 0.98 -3.54 -6.67
N SER A 31 1.87 -2.61 -7.03
CA SER A 31 1.89 -1.97 -8.35
C SER A 31 1.98 -2.95 -9.52
N TYR A 32 2.77 -4.02 -9.42
CA TYR A 32 2.88 -5.01 -10.49
C TYR A 32 1.59 -5.78 -10.69
N PHE A 33 0.87 -6.07 -9.61
CA PHE A 33 -0.43 -6.72 -9.69
C PHE A 33 -1.46 -5.79 -10.33
N SER A 34 -1.54 -4.54 -9.88
CA SER A 34 -2.47 -3.54 -10.45
C SER A 34 -2.26 -3.37 -11.96
N ILE A 35 -1.01 -3.19 -12.41
CA ILE A 35 -0.70 -3.06 -13.85
C ILE A 35 -1.08 -4.31 -14.64
N ARG A 36 -0.85 -5.51 -14.06
CA ARG A 36 -1.07 -6.77 -14.76
C ARG A 36 -2.55 -7.19 -14.83
N HIS A 37 -3.31 -6.93 -13.77
CA HIS A 37 -4.63 -7.53 -13.56
C HIS A 37 -5.79 -6.53 -13.52
N HIS A 38 -5.57 -5.25 -13.22
CA HIS A 38 -6.65 -4.24 -13.16
C HIS A 38 -6.77 -3.50 -14.49
N THR A 39 -7.39 -4.14 -15.49
CA THR A 39 -7.53 -3.59 -16.84
C THR A 39 -8.55 -2.46 -16.96
N ASP A 40 -9.49 -2.37 -16.02
CA ASP A 40 -10.58 -1.37 -16.05
C ASP A 40 -10.20 -0.07 -15.32
N ALA A 41 -9.09 -0.08 -14.59
CA ALA A 41 -8.53 1.09 -13.92
C ALA A 41 -7.44 1.76 -14.77
N GLN A 42 -7.33 3.08 -14.68
CA GLN A 42 -6.22 3.82 -15.25
C GLN A 42 -5.06 3.87 -14.26
N PHE A 43 -3.89 3.36 -14.65
CA PHE A 43 -2.69 3.42 -13.80
C PHE A 43 -1.78 4.58 -14.20
N ASP A 44 -1.57 5.53 -13.28
CA ASP A 44 -0.56 6.57 -13.41
C ASP A 44 0.81 5.99 -13.01
N VAL A 45 1.64 5.70 -14.00
CA VAL A 45 2.96 5.08 -13.82
C VAL A 45 3.99 6.01 -13.20
N ASP A 46 3.81 7.33 -13.31
CA ASP A 46 4.74 8.31 -12.74
C ASP A 46 4.54 8.41 -11.23
N ARG A 47 3.26 8.37 -10.80
CA ARG A 47 2.86 8.50 -9.40
C ARG A 47 2.66 7.17 -8.68
N GLY A 48 2.57 6.06 -9.42
CA GLY A 48 2.21 4.76 -8.85
C GLY A 48 0.77 4.72 -8.33
N VAL A 49 -0.17 5.43 -8.96
CA VAL A 49 -1.56 5.52 -8.50
C VAL A 49 -2.51 4.82 -9.48
N SER A 50 -3.33 3.91 -8.96
CA SER A 50 -4.46 3.31 -9.68
C SER A 50 -5.71 4.14 -9.48
N HIS A 51 -6.29 4.63 -10.58
CA HIS A 51 -7.56 5.36 -10.62
C HIS A 51 -8.67 4.49 -11.19
N GLU A 52 -9.70 4.25 -10.39
CA GLU A 52 -10.91 3.50 -10.77
C GLU A 52 -12.14 4.39 -10.61
N ARG A 53 -13.08 4.30 -11.55
CA ARG A 53 -14.43 4.87 -11.38
C ARG A 53 -15.40 3.75 -11.05
N THR A 54 -16.13 3.92 -9.97
CA THR A 54 -17.13 2.95 -9.52
C THR A 54 -18.45 3.63 -9.20
N VAL A 55 -19.51 2.84 -9.06
CA VAL A 55 -20.84 3.31 -8.69
C VAL A 55 -21.15 2.82 -7.28
N LEU A 56 -21.29 3.75 -6.34
CA LEU A 56 -21.77 3.45 -5.00
C LEU A 56 -23.30 3.53 -4.99
N ARG A 57 -23.94 2.63 -4.24
CA ARG A 57 -25.38 2.63 -4.07
C ARG A 57 -25.73 2.87 -2.60
N ASN A 58 -26.60 3.84 -2.34
CA ASN A 58 -27.06 4.12 -0.99
C ASN A 58 -28.18 3.14 -0.56
N PRO A 59 -28.62 3.15 0.71
CA PRO A 59 -29.68 2.25 1.19
C PRO A 59 -31.04 2.43 0.51
N ALA A 60 -31.31 3.59 -0.09
CA ALA A 60 -32.53 3.85 -0.87
C ALA A 60 -32.43 3.32 -2.32
N GLY A 61 -31.26 2.83 -2.72
CA GLY A 61 -31.00 2.31 -4.05
C GLY A 61 -30.47 3.35 -5.04
N GLU A 62 -30.23 4.58 -4.60
CA GLU A 62 -29.73 5.66 -5.46
C GLU A 62 -28.24 5.47 -5.74
N GLU A 63 -27.87 5.69 -7.00
CA GLU A 63 -26.50 5.51 -7.48
C GLU A 63 -25.73 6.82 -7.48
N MET A 64 -24.46 6.73 -7.12
CA MET A 64 -23.50 7.83 -7.14
C MET A 64 -22.19 7.35 -7.74
N GLU A 65 -21.79 7.94 -8.87
CA GLU A 65 -20.46 7.73 -9.43
C GLU A 65 -19.41 8.29 -8.45
N THR A 66 -18.32 7.55 -8.26
CA THR A 66 -17.24 7.90 -7.33
C THR A 66 -15.90 7.46 -7.89
N ASP A 67 -14.91 8.35 -7.77
CA ASP A 67 -13.52 8.05 -8.10
C ASP A 67 -12.80 7.43 -6.89
N LEU A 68 -12.11 6.31 -7.11
CA LEU A 68 -11.21 5.67 -6.17
C LEU A 68 -9.77 5.86 -6.65
N TRP A 69 -8.91 6.36 -5.75
CA TRP A 69 -7.49 6.60 -6.01
C TRP A 69 -6.68 5.78 -5.02
N THR A 70 -5.90 4.84 -5.52
CA THR A 70 -5.16 3.87 -4.71
C THR A 70 -3.67 3.99 -4.99
N GLY A 71 -2.88 4.33 -3.97
CA GLY A 71 -1.43 4.27 -4.05
C GLY A 71 -0.96 2.81 -4.12
N CYS A 72 -0.12 2.51 -5.09
CA CYS A 72 0.42 1.18 -5.35
C CYS A 72 1.95 1.24 -5.38
N TYR A 73 2.58 0.26 -4.74
CA TYR A 73 4.00 0.34 -4.43
C TYR A 73 4.76 -0.83 -5.03
N THR A 74 6.06 -0.67 -5.20
CA THR A 74 6.99 -1.78 -5.34
C THR A 74 7.63 -2.13 -3.98
N PRO A 75 8.15 -3.35 -3.79
CA PRO A 75 8.89 -3.70 -2.57
C PRO A 75 10.14 -2.84 -2.38
N ARG A 76 10.71 -2.30 -3.48
CA ARG A 76 11.90 -1.44 -3.44
C ARG A 76 11.55 -0.07 -2.86
N GLU A 77 10.46 0.55 -3.31
CA GLU A 77 9.99 1.83 -2.79
C GLU A 77 9.60 1.72 -1.31
N LEU A 78 8.89 0.67 -0.91
CA LEU A 78 8.55 0.45 0.50
C LEU A 78 9.78 0.39 1.41
N ARG A 79 10.86 -0.27 0.96
CA ARG A 79 12.14 -0.28 1.70
C ARG A 79 12.77 1.10 1.78
N MET A 80 12.75 1.84 0.69
CA MET A 80 13.27 3.21 0.65
C MET A 80 12.48 4.13 1.58
N ALA A 81 11.15 4.08 1.54
CA ALA A 81 10.26 4.86 2.39
C ALA A 81 10.46 4.55 3.88
N CYS A 82 10.54 3.27 4.26
CA CYS A 82 10.89 2.88 5.63
C CYS A 82 12.26 3.43 6.06
N SER A 83 13.27 3.33 5.20
CA SER A 83 14.61 3.83 5.51
C SER A 83 14.61 5.34 5.73
N ILE A 84 13.84 6.11 4.95
CA ILE A 84 13.71 7.57 5.09
C ILE A 84 13.17 7.94 6.47
N VAL A 85 12.25 7.14 7.02
CA VAL A 85 11.61 7.41 8.33
C VAL A 85 12.31 6.72 9.52
N GLY A 86 13.48 6.11 9.29
CA GLY A 86 14.27 5.45 10.32
C GLY A 86 13.74 4.08 10.76
N LEU A 87 12.94 3.42 9.93
CA LEU A 87 12.50 2.03 10.15
C LEU A 87 13.38 1.06 9.35
N GLU A 88 13.70 -0.07 9.97
CA GLU A 88 14.43 -1.18 9.34
C GLU A 88 13.42 -2.23 8.84
N VAL A 89 13.39 -2.49 7.54
CA VAL A 89 12.51 -3.54 6.99
C VAL A 89 13.04 -4.93 7.35
N VAL A 90 12.24 -5.68 8.11
CA VAL A 90 12.53 -7.06 8.49
C VAL A 90 12.17 -8.01 7.33
N ARG A 91 10.93 -7.94 6.84
CA ARG A 91 10.42 -8.79 5.74
C ARG A 91 9.31 -8.07 4.96
N ILE A 92 9.14 -8.50 3.71
CA ILE A 92 7.98 -8.16 2.87
C ILE A 92 7.45 -9.48 2.33
N TYR A 93 6.18 -9.75 2.55
CA TYR A 93 5.47 -10.93 2.02
C TYR A 93 4.45 -10.48 0.97
N GLY A 94 4.12 -11.34 0.01
CA GLY A 94 2.91 -11.18 -0.80
C GLY A 94 1.70 -11.72 -0.07
N VAL A 95 0.55 -11.06 -0.16
CA VAL A 95 -0.70 -11.48 0.50
C VAL A 95 -1.93 -11.15 -0.36
N GLU A 96 -3.05 -11.78 -0.02
CA GLU A 96 -4.37 -11.44 -0.53
C GLU A 96 -5.18 -10.84 0.64
N PRO A 97 -6.04 -9.82 0.41
CA PRO A 97 -6.90 -9.26 1.44
C PRO A 97 -7.65 -10.33 2.22
N GLY A 98 -7.47 -10.34 3.55
CA GLY A 98 -8.08 -11.34 4.44
C GLY A 98 -7.38 -12.70 4.48
N LYS A 99 -6.33 -12.93 3.69
CA LYS A 99 -5.52 -14.17 3.68
C LYS A 99 -4.04 -13.85 3.89
N TYR A 100 -3.70 -13.32 5.07
CA TYR A 100 -2.31 -13.05 5.44
C TYR A 100 -1.51 -14.34 5.62
N GLY A 101 -0.28 -14.33 5.13
CA GLY A 101 0.62 -15.49 5.20
C GLY A 101 2.06 -15.12 4.94
N LEU A 102 2.96 -16.10 5.09
CA LEU A 102 4.40 -15.94 4.87
C LEU A 102 4.75 -16.34 3.43
N ILE A 103 4.14 -15.67 2.44
CA ILE A 103 4.28 -16.00 1.02
C ILE A 103 5.28 -15.02 0.39
N GLU A 104 6.13 -15.53 -0.50
CA GLU A 104 7.06 -14.67 -1.23
C GLU A 104 6.29 -13.69 -2.14
N PRO A 105 6.67 -12.41 -2.19
CA PRO A 105 6.07 -11.43 -3.08
C PRO A 105 6.11 -11.88 -4.54
N SER A 106 5.01 -11.72 -5.26
CA SER A 106 4.92 -11.98 -6.70
C SER A 106 4.10 -10.90 -7.39
N VAL A 107 4.07 -10.92 -8.71
CA VAL A 107 3.21 -10.03 -9.51
C VAL A 107 1.74 -10.48 -9.53
N ASP A 108 1.43 -11.61 -8.91
CA ASP A 108 0.11 -12.25 -8.94
C ASP A 108 -0.61 -12.18 -7.58
N LEU A 109 0.02 -11.56 -6.58
CA LEU A 109 -0.59 -11.28 -5.28
C LEU A 109 -0.90 -9.78 -5.17
N PRO A 110 -2.13 -9.40 -4.75
CA PRO A 110 -2.60 -8.02 -4.82
C PRO A 110 -1.96 -7.06 -3.82
N GLU A 111 -1.45 -7.56 -2.70
CA GLU A 111 -0.87 -6.72 -1.65
C GLU A 111 0.47 -7.25 -1.16
N TYR A 112 1.24 -6.35 -0.55
CA TYR A 112 2.39 -6.68 0.26
C TYR A 112 2.07 -6.54 1.74
N LEU A 113 2.50 -7.49 2.56
CA LEU A 113 2.58 -7.34 4.01
C LEU A 113 4.03 -6.99 4.37
N LEU A 114 4.25 -5.72 4.70
CA LEU A 114 5.53 -5.18 5.14
C LEU A 114 5.62 -5.28 6.68
N VAL A 115 6.72 -5.88 7.15
CA VAL A 115 7.09 -5.88 8.57
C VAL A 115 8.39 -5.11 8.74
N ALA A 116 8.36 -4.06 9.54
CA ALA A 116 9.51 -3.22 9.84
C ALA A 116 9.70 -3.04 11.35
N ARG A 117 10.90 -2.63 11.75
CA ARG A 117 11.30 -2.46 13.15
C ARG A 117 11.88 -1.06 13.36
N LYS A 118 11.54 -0.44 14.48
CA LYS A 118 12.29 0.73 14.97
C LYS A 118 13.59 0.24 15.62
N PRO A 119 14.77 0.72 15.19
CA PRO A 119 16.05 0.36 15.82
C PRO A 119 16.06 0.59 17.34
N LEU A 120 16.96 -0.12 18.04
CA LEU A 120 17.17 0.01 19.49
C LEU A 120 17.79 1.35 19.87
#